data_AF-X1HLP8-F1
#
_entry.id   AF-X1HLP8-F1
#
_cell.length_a   1.000
_cell.length_b   1.000
_cell.length_c   1.000
_cell.angle_alpha   90.00
_cell.angle_beta   90.00
_cell.angle_gamma   90.00
#
_symmetry.space_group_name_H-M   'P 1'
#
loop_
_entity.id
_entity.type
_entity.pdbx_description
1 polymer ?
#
loop_
_entity_poly.entity_id
_entity_poly.type
_entity_poly.pdbx_seq_one_letter_code
_entity_poly.pdbx_strand_id
1 'polypeptide(L)' 'MPIINENVVMDFYLDLMKSDKINFLIGKDNAKEKIKETISILKKSEEIHDKIHTAKELWKILFEVSMEFIDPDKQ' A
#
# COMPACT_ATOMS: atom_id res chain seq x y z
N MET A 1 -10.60 22.46 -11.15
CA MET A 1 -10.89 21.34 -10.22
C MET A 1 -9.80 20.30 -10.44
N PRO A 2 -9.05 19.85 -9.42
CA PRO A 2 -8.03 18.84 -9.64
C PRO A 2 -8.69 17.59 -10.22
N ILE A 3 -8.13 17.05 -11.29
CA ILE A 3 -8.60 15.79 -11.88
C ILE A 3 -8.20 14.68 -10.92
N ILE A 4 -9.17 14.13 -10.20
CA ILE A 4 -8.95 12.96 -9.34
C ILE A 4 -8.80 11.75 -10.25
N ASN A 5 -7.66 11.06 -10.15
CA ASN A 5 -7.40 9.80 -10.84
C ASN A 5 -6.65 8.83 -9.90
N GLU A 6 -6.45 7.60 -10.37
CA GLU A 6 -5.80 6.54 -9.59
C GLU A 6 -4.40 6.93 -9.08
N ASN A 7 -3.62 7.64 -9.89
CA ASN A 7 -2.27 8.08 -9.53
C ASN A 7 -2.29 9.10 -8.38
N VAL A 8 -3.21 10.07 -8.43
CA VAL A 8 -3.38 11.07 -7.36
C VAL A 8 -3.77 10.40 -6.04
N VAL A 9 -4.65 9.39 -6.10
CA VAL A 9 -5.07 8.64 -4.90
C VAL A 9 -3.92 7.82 -4.33
N MET A 10 -3.16 7.13 -5.19
CA MET A 10 -1.99 6.36 -4.76
C MET A 10 -0.92 7.26 -4.13
N ASP A 11 -0.64 8.42 -4.72
CA ASP A 11 0.33 9.38 -4.18
C ASP A 11 -0.11 9.95 -2.82
N PHE A 12 -1.40 10.23 -2.66
CA PHE A 12 -1.96 10.63 -1.37
C PHE A 12 -1.70 9.60 -0.26
N TYR A 13 -1.89 8.30 -0.53
CA TYR A 13 -1.61 7.26 0.47
C TYR A 13 -0.12 7.08 0.76
N LEU A 14 0.75 7.26 -0.25
CA LEU A 14 2.20 7.28 -0.03
C LEU A 14 2.61 8.43 0.90
N ASP A 15 2.00 9.61 0.74
CA ASP A 15 2.26 10.77 1.61
C ASP A 15 1.74 10.56 3.04
N LEU A 16 0.56 9.94 3.20
CA LEU A 16 0.04 9.55 4.51
C LEU A 16 0.97 8.55 5.21
N MET A 17 1.50 7.56 4.47
CA MET A 17 2.43 6.56 4.99
C MET A 17 3.76 7.20 5.41
N LYS A 18 4.28 8.13 4.60
CA LYS A 18 5.52 8.88 4.90
C LYS A 18 5.36 9.77 6.14
N SER A 19 4.16 10.29 6.36
CA SER A 19 3.85 11.16 7.50
C SER A 19 3.39 10.39 8.75
N ASP A 20 3.54 9.06 8.78
CA ASP A 20 3.10 8.18 9.86
C ASP A 20 1.62 8.35 10.24
N LYS A 21 0.77 8.70 9.27
CA LYS A 21 -0.68 8.86 9.47
C LYS A 21 -1.47 7.57 9.28
N ILE A 22 -0.80 6.46 8.97
CA ILE A 22 -1.39 5.13 8.86
C ILE A 22 -0.94 4.31 10.07
N ASN A 23 -1.78 4.27 11.10
CA ASN A 23 -1.42 3.75 12.44
C ASN A 23 -0.83 2.33 12.40
N PHE A 24 -1.44 1.41 11.66
CA PHE A 24 -0.99 0.01 11.60
C PHE A 24 0.34 -0.18 10.85
N LEU A 25 0.84 0.85 10.16
CA LEU A 25 2.13 0.82 9.48
C LEU A 25 3.25 1.49 10.29
N ILE A 26 2.96 2.19 11.39
CA ILE A 26 3.99 2.89 12.17
C ILE A 26 5.03 1.89 12.69
N GLY A 27 6.31 2.16 12.43
CA GLY A 27 7.43 1.27 12.78
C GLY A 27 7.56 -0.01 11.92
N LYS A 28 6.72 -0.21 10.92
CA LYS A 28 6.76 -1.37 10.00
C LYS A 28 7.54 -1.04 8.72
N ASP A 29 8.79 -0.60 8.84
CA ASP A 29 9.57 -0.03 7.73
C ASP A 29 9.72 -0.99 6.54
N ASN A 30 9.97 -2.27 6.80
CA ASN A 30 10.02 -3.30 5.75
C ASN A 30 8.68 -3.43 4.99
N ALA A 31 7.55 -3.31 5.69
CA ALA A 31 6.25 -3.36 5.04
C ALA A 31 5.96 -2.09 4.25
N LYS A 32 6.33 -0.91 4.78
CA LYS A 32 6.20 0.37 4.07
C LYS A 32 7.01 0.37 2.77
N GLU A 33 8.21 -0.18 2.79
CA GLU A 33 9.05 -0.30 1.59
C GLU A 33 8.38 -1.19 0.53
N LYS A 34 7.93 -2.38 0.92
CA LYS A 34 7.18 -3.28 0.02
C LYS A 34 5.93 -2.63 -0.55
N ILE A 35 5.11 -1.97 0.28
CA ILE A 35 3.91 -1.25 -0.15
C ILE A 35 4.26 -0.17 -1.18
N LYS A 36 5.33 0.61 -0.93
CA LYS A 36 5.79 1.66 -1.84
C LYS A 36 6.23 1.08 -3.18
N GLU A 37 6.98 -0.02 -3.17
CA GLU A 37 7.38 -0.73 -4.38
C GLU A 37 6.18 -1.25 -5.16
N THR A 38 5.25 -1.93 -4.49
CA THR A 38 4.04 -2.48 -5.12
C THR A 38 3.17 -1.37 -5.71
N ILE A 39 3.00 -0.24 -5.03
CA ILE A 39 2.30 0.93 -5.58
C ILE A 39 3.05 1.49 -6.79
N SER A 40 4.39 1.60 -6.74
CA SER A 40 5.18 2.07 -7.88
C SER A 40 5.05 1.15 -9.10
N ILE A 41 4.96 -0.16 -8.90
CA ILE A 41 4.70 -1.14 -9.97
C ILE A 41 3.28 -0.91 -10.51
N LEU A 42 2.28 -0.81 -9.63
CA LEU A 42 0.88 -0.64 -10.02
C LEU A 42 0.65 0.62 -10.88
N LYS A 43 1.34 1.72 -10.55
CA LYS A 43 1.32 2.98 -11.33
C LYS A 43 1.92 2.85 -12.73
N LYS A 44 2.84 1.90 -12.93
CA LYS A 44 3.55 1.67 -14.19
C LYS A 44 2.93 0.55 -15.03
N SER A 45 2.11 -0.31 -14.43
CA SER A 45 1.45 -1.40 -15.14
C SER A 45 0.45 -0.85 -16.16
N GLU A 46 0.68 -1.16 -17.44
CA GLU A 46 -0.24 -0.80 -18.52
C GLU A 46 -1.27 -1.91 -18.76
N GLU A 47 -0.86 -3.16 -18.56
CA GLU A 47 -1.69 -4.35 -18.75
C GLU A 47 -2.60 -4.63 -17.55
N ILE A 48 -3.87 -4.97 -17.83
CA ILE A 48 -4.87 -5.24 -16.78
C ILE A 48 -4.49 -6.45 -15.93
N HIS A 49 -3.85 -7.46 -16.53
CA HIS A 49 -3.41 -8.66 -15.81
C HIS A 49 -2.37 -8.31 -14.74
N ASP A 50 -1.40 -7.46 -15.11
CA ASP A 50 -0.36 -7.00 -14.19
C ASP A 50 -0.95 -6.12 -13.10
N LYS A 51 -1.90 -5.22 -13.45
CA LYS A 51 -2.62 -4.42 -12.45
C LYS A 51 -3.33 -5.29 -11.42
N ILE A 52 -4.04 -6.34 -11.85
CA ILE A 52 -4.74 -7.26 -10.95
C ILE A 52 -3.75 -8.01 -10.06
N HIS A 53 -2.67 -8.52 -10.64
CA HIS A 53 -1.66 -9.25 -9.90
C HIS A 53 -1.01 -8.35 -8.83
N THR A 54 -0.53 -7.18 -9.22
CA THR A 54 0.09 -6.21 -8.30
C THR A 54 -0.88 -5.73 -7.22
N ALA A 55 -2.15 -5.49 -7.56
CA ALA A 55 -3.16 -5.10 -6.58
C ALA A 55 -3.44 -6.20 -5.54
N LYS A 56 -3.41 -7.48 -5.95
CA LYS A 56 -3.55 -8.62 -5.04
C LYS A 56 -2.39 -8.70 -4.04
N GLU A 57 -1.16 -8.51 -4.53
CA GLU A 57 0.02 -8.49 -3.66
C GLU A 57 -0.02 -7.31 -2.68
N LEU A 58 -0.44 -6.13 -3.15
CA LEU A 58 -0.63 -4.96 -2.30
C LEU A 58 -1.66 -5.23 -1.20
N TRP A 59 -2.81 -5.81 -1.56
CA TRP A 59 -3.85 -6.17 -0.61
C TRP A 59 -3.35 -7.17 0.44
N LYS A 60 -2.58 -8.19 0.02
CA LYS A 60 -2.04 -9.20 0.94
C LYS A 60 -1.12 -8.57 1.99
N ILE A 61 -0.19 -7.71 1.59
CA ILE A 61 0.73 -7.03 2.51
C ILE A 61 -0.05 -6.15 3.50
N LEU A 62 -0.99 -5.34 3.00
CA LEU A 62 -1.81 -4.48 3.85
C LEU A 62 -2.64 -5.29 4.85
N PHE A 63 -3.20 -6.41 4.39
CA PHE A 63 -4.00 -7.31 5.20
C PHE A 63 -3.16 -7.92 6.32
N GLU A 64 -2.02 -8.54 6.00
CA GLU A 64 -1.12 -9.17 6.97
C GLU A 64 -0.70 -8.18 8.06
N VAL A 65 -0.23 -6.99 7.68
CA VAL A 65 0.22 -5.98 8.65
C VAL A 65 -0.93 -5.44 9.49
N SER A 66 -2.12 -5.27 8.90
CA SER A 66 -3.31 -4.86 9.64
C SER A 66 -3.76 -5.92 10.65
N MET A 67 -3.64 -7.20 10.31
CA MET A 67 -3.97 -8.32 11.19
C MET A 67 -2.99 -8.40 12.37
N GLU A 68 -1.69 -8.26 12.12
CA GLU A 68 -0.67 -8.16 13.18
C GLU A 68 -0.94 -6.98 14.12
N PHE A 69 -1.47 -5.87 13.60
CA PHE A 69 -1.80 -4.70 14.40
C PHE A 69 -3.05 -4.91 15.27
N ILE A 70 -4.07 -5.61 14.77
CA ILE A 70 -5.32 -5.90 15.48
C ILE A 70 -5.11 -7.01 16.53
N ASP A 71 -4.31 -8.02 16.20
CA ASP A 71 -4.11 -9.21 16.99
C ASP A 71 -2.61 -9.57 17.02
N PRO A 72 -1.82 -8.92 17.90
CA PRO A 72 -0.37 -9.13 17.97
C PRO A 72 0.01 -10.53 18.47
N ASP A 73 -0.91 -11.27 19.07
CA ASP A 73 -0.70 -12.62 19.61
C ASP A 73 -0.87 -13.73 18.55
N LYS A 74 -1.21 -13.37 17.31
CA LYS A 74 -1.53 -14.33 16.23
C LYS A 74 -0.32 -14.87 15.45
N GLN A 75 0.89 -14.76 16.00
CA GLN A 75 2.13 -15.27 15.40
C GLN A 75 2.27 -16.80 15.51
#